data_AF-A0A363NWM1-F1
#
_entry.id   AF-A0A363NWM1-F1
#
_cell.length_a   1.000
_cell.length_b   1.000
_cell.length_c   1.000
_cell.angle_alpha   90.00
_cell.angle_beta   90.00
_cell.angle_gamma   90.00
#
_symmetry.space_group_name_H-M   'P 1'
#
loop_
_entity.id
_entity.type
_entity.pdbx_description
1 polymer ?
#
loop_
_entity_poly.entity_id
_entity_poly.type
_entity_poly.pdbx_seq_one_letter_code
_entity_poly.pdbx_strand_id
1 'polypeptide(L)'
;MATTFQINDPSLESQWRAIILFGKNSATYKFAFAKAMIELLPSGKSSLSLEDLAAPFSRNVVEHLRKSDKQGNSTSSKFLNTCRDFVAARISEDQLIQSTVKLGFVNVVDAFQNVNGDIIKDPFYQKSYGDGKKEIILTDSIFKLKETLQFINLEQEVDARWNLVETAWNLQINPNLLEVKHDSLKQELFIDSFMRRINITSVRDALNGYQKGKCFYSYRDIFVNKGSDNICEVDHFLPHLNKRAHTAEEVNINGVWNLVLADPKINSDKSTRVPHRRYLERLYNRNEFYIESKHPLAETIINQTGKTKEKRRIFLQAQYNLALSNSIHEWQPRIELLGNF
;
A
#
# COMPACT_ATOMS: atom_id res chain seq x y z
N MET A 1 -1.75 9.58 17.63
CA MET A 1 -0.36 9.15 17.94
C MET A 1 0.32 8.67 16.66
N ALA A 2 1.56 9.11 16.42
CA ALA A 2 2.38 8.66 15.30
C ALA A 2 2.65 7.14 15.36
N THR A 3 2.62 6.48 14.21
CA THR A 3 2.99 5.05 14.09
C THR A 3 4.50 4.88 14.24
N THR A 4 4.98 3.70 14.68
CA THR A 4 6.42 3.38 14.64
C THR A 4 6.99 3.55 13.23
N PHE A 5 6.18 3.27 12.21
CA PHE A 5 6.51 3.53 10.80
C PHE A 5 6.97 4.97 10.53
N GLN A 6 6.28 5.96 11.09
CA GLN A 6 6.60 7.39 10.97
C GLN A 6 7.66 7.86 11.97
N ILE A 7 7.69 7.30 13.18
CA ILE A 7 8.67 7.67 14.21
C ILE A 7 10.09 7.31 13.74
N ASN A 8 10.25 6.13 13.14
CA ASN A 8 11.53 5.68 12.62
C ASN A 8 11.94 6.45 11.35
N ASP A 9 10.97 7.02 10.63
CA ASP A 9 11.20 7.76 9.38
C ASP A 9 10.26 8.96 9.24
N PRO A 10 10.71 10.18 9.61
CA PRO A 10 9.91 11.38 9.49
C PRO A 10 9.93 12.00 8.07
N SER A 11 10.52 11.33 7.07
CA SER A 11 10.60 11.86 5.71
C SER A 11 9.23 12.12 5.08
N LEU A 12 9.19 13.01 4.09
CA LEU A 12 7.96 13.33 3.34
C LEU A 12 7.39 12.08 2.64
N GLU A 13 8.25 11.20 2.13
CA GLU A 13 7.84 9.92 1.52
C GLU A 13 7.13 9.02 2.54
N SER A 14 7.68 8.92 3.76
CA SER A 14 7.07 8.16 4.85
C SER A 14 5.76 8.77 5.33
N GLN A 15 5.67 10.11 5.40
CA GLN A 15 4.43 10.80 5.75
C GLN A 15 3.33 10.58 4.70
N TRP A 16 3.66 10.66 3.40
CA TRP A 16 2.74 10.34 2.32
C TRP A 16 2.26 8.89 2.40
N ARG A 17 3.21 7.95 2.50
CA ARG A 17 2.90 6.52 2.67
C ARG A 17 2.03 6.26 3.88
N ALA A 18 2.24 7.00 4.98
CA ALA A 18 1.43 6.84 6.17
C ALA A 18 -0.03 7.26 5.98
N ILE A 19 -0.30 8.33 5.22
CA ILE A 19 -1.66 8.72 4.81
C ILE A 19 -2.36 7.58 4.05
N ILE A 20 -1.65 7.00 3.09
CA ILE A 20 -2.17 5.95 2.21
C ILE A 20 -2.37 4.63 2.97
N LEU A 21 -1.39 4.19 3.74
CA LEU A 21 -1.40 2.92 4.48
C LEU A 21 -2.28 2.97 5.73
N PHE A 22 -2.10 3.99 6.60
CA PHE A 22 -2.67 4.02 7.94
C PHE A 22 -3.83 5.03 8.10
N GLY A 23 -4.00 5.96 7.15
CA GLY A 23 -5.15 6.87 7.16
C GLY A 23 -6.49 6.14 7.08
N LYS A 24 -7.52 6.68 7.73
CA LYS A 24 -8.84 6.02 7.85
C LYS A 24 -9.47 5.77 6.47
N ASN A 25 -9.94 4.55 6.25
CA ASN A 25 -10.64 4.14 5.04
C ASN A 25 -12.15 4.12 5.26
N SER A 26 -12.78 5.30 5.32
CA SER A 26 -14.25 5.40 5.35
C SER A 26 -14.86 5.24 3.95
N ALA A 27 -14.14 5.73 2.95
CA ALA A 27 -14.41 5.64 1.52
C ALA A 27 -13.06 5.65 0.77
N THR A 28 -13.06 5.25 -0.50
CA THR A 28 -11.84 5.23 -1.33
C THR A 28 -11.40 6.61 -1.82
N TYR A 29 -12.12 7.67 -1.46
CA TYR A 29 -11.85 9.06 -1.89
C TYR A 29 -10.44 9.54 -1.58
N LYS A 30 -9.80 9.07 -0.49
CA LYS A 30 -8.42 9.46 -0.20
C LYS A 30 -7.45 9.00 -1.30
N PHE A 31 -7.68 7.84 -1.91
CA PHE A 31 -6.84 7.32 -2.98
C PHE A 31 -7.06 8.12 -4.27
N ALA A 32 -8.32 8.40 -4.62
CA ALA A 32 -8.65 9.28 -5.73
C ALA A 32 -8.04 10.69 -5.56
N PHE A 33 -8.09 11.24 -4.34
CA PHE A 33 -7.50 12.52 -4.02
C PHE A 33 -5.97 12.51 -4.13
N ALA A 34 -5.32 11.46 -3.61
CA ALA A 34 -3.88 11.26 -3.77
C ALA A 34 -3.45 11.20 -5.23
N LYS A 35 -4.14 10.40 -6.07
CA LYS A 35 -3.85 10.30 -7.51
C LYS A 35 -4.08 11.64 -8.22
N ALA A 36 -5.17 12.34 -7.92
CA ALA A 36 -5.44 13.66 -8.47
C ALA A 36 -4.36 14.69 -8.12
N MET A 37 -3.88 14.70 -6.87
CA MET A 37 -2.77 15.55 -6.47
C MET A 37 -1.48 15.20 -7.25
N ILE A 38 -1.10 13.91 -7.29
CA ILE A 38 0.10 13.46 -8.01
C ILE A 38 0.05 13.88 -9.49
N GLU A 39 -1.10 13.69 -10.15
CA GLU A 39 -1.31 14.03 -11.55
C GLU A 39 -1.18 15.53 -11.84
N LEU A 40 -1.64 16.38 -10.90
CA LEU A 40 -1.64 17.83 -11.09
C LEU A 40 -0.33 18.51 -10.67
N LEU A 41 0.51 17.88 -9.85
CA LEU A 41 1.80 18.43 -9.40
C LEU A 41 2.78 18.81 -10.53
N PRO A 42 2.86 18.10 -11.68
CA PRO A 42 3.63 18.52 -12.84
C PRO A 42 3.27 19.92 -13.37
N SER A 43 2.03 20.40 -13.19
CA SER A 43 1.59 21.72 -13.68
C SER A 43 2.30 22.91 -13.01
N GLY A 44 2.93 22.71 -11.85
CA GLY A 44 3.64 23.76 -11.11
C GLY A 44 2.72 24.80 -10.45
N LYS A 45 1.40 24.60 -10.44
CA LYS A 45 0.46 25.48 -9.74
C LYS A 45 0.72 25.47 -8.24
N SER A 46 0.67 26.64 -7.60
CA SER A 46 0.78 26.79 -6.13
C SER A 46 -0.55 26.60 -5.40
N SER A 47 -1.68 26.70 -6.10
CA SER A 47 -3.00 26.33 -5.58
C SER A 47 -3.78 25.51 -6.59
N LEU A 48 -4.68 24.67 -6.08
CA LEU A 48 -5.60 23.85 -6.87
C LEU A 48 -7.02 24.14 -6.43
N SER A 49 -7.86 24.60 -7.36
CA SER A 49 -9.30 24.74 -7.13
C SER A 49 -9.97 23.38 -7.01
N LEU A 50 -11.19 23.33 -6.46
CA LEU A 50 -11.98 22.10 -6.48
C LEU A 50 -12.31 21.66 -7.91
N GLU A 51 -12.46 22.61 -8.83
CA GLU A 51 -12.66 22.38 -10.25
C GLU A 51 -11.43 21.71 -10.89
N ASP A 52 -10.21 22.17 -10.57
CA ASP A 52 -8.97 21.53 -11.03
C ASP A 52 -8.88 20.07 -10.58
N LEU A 53 -9.26 19.80 -9.33
CA LEU A 53 -9.22 18.47 -8.73
C LEU A 53 -10.35 17.55 -9.24
N ALA A 54 -11.51 18.10 -9.61
CA ALA A 54 -12.73 17.34 -9.85
C ALA A 54 -12.59 16.33 -11.01
N ALA A 55 -11.96 16.74 -12.11
CA ALA A 55 -11.78 15.87 -13.27
C ALA A 55 -10.92 14.63 -12.95
N PRO A 56 -9.64 14.76 -12.50
CA PRO A 56 -8.82 13.59 -12.18
C PRO A 56 -9.37 12.79 -11.00
N PHE A 57 -9.97 13.44 -10.00
CA PHE A 57 -10.57 12.75 -8.86
C PHE A 57 -11.73 11.84 -9.29
N SER A 58 -12.71 12.40 -10.01
CA SER A 58 -13.90 11.65 -10.42
C SER A 58 -13.59 10.57 -11.44
N ARG A 59 -12.66 10.82 -12.36
CA ARG A 59 -12.18 9.82 -13.32
C ARG A 59 -11.63 8.58 -12.61
N ASN A 60 -10.73 8.77 -11.64
CA ASN A 60 -10.17 7.66 -10.85
C ASN A 60 -11.26 6.89 -10.09
N VAL A 61 -12.22 7.59 -9.45
CA VAL A 61 -13.35 6.94 -8.75
C VAL A 61 -14.20 6.11 -9.71
N VAL A 62 -14.52 6.66 -10.89
CA VAL A 62 -15.30 6.01 -11.93
C VAL A 62 -14.58 4.77 -12.48
N GLU A 63 -13.28 4.84 -12.72
CA GLU A 63 -12.48 3.70 -13.19
C GLU A 63 -12.51 2.52 -12.22
N HIS A 64 -12.40 2.78 -10.92
CA HIS A 64 -12.55 1.74 -9.89
C HIS A 64 -13.98 1.25 -9.73
N LEU A 65 -14.99 2.14 -9.81
CA LEU A 65 -16.40 1.75 -9.77
C LEU A 65 -16.80 0.77 -10.87
N ARG A 66 -16.22 0.90 -12.07
CA ARG A 66 -16.45 -0.05 -13.17
C ARG A 66 -15.97 -1.47 -12.84
N LYS A 67 -14.94 -1.60 -11.99
CA LYS A 67 -14.39 -2.89 -11.56
C LYS A 67 -15.09 -3.41 -10.30
N SER A 68 -15.41 -2.51 -9.37
CA SER A 68 -15.85 -2.84 -8.03
C SER A 68 -16.82 -1.79 -7.49
N ASP A 69 -18.10 -2.15 -7.30
CA ASP A 69 -19.16 -1.18 -6.98
C ASP A 69 -19.02 -0.57 -5.57
N LYS A 70 -18.59 -1.35 -4.58
CA LYS A 70 -18.48 -0.84 -3.20
C LYS A 70 -17.18 -0.07 -3.02
N GLN A 71 -17.31 1.25 -2.95
CA GLN A 71 -16.22 2.23 -2.79
C GLN A 71 -16.26 2.95 -1.42
N GLY A 72 -17.03 2.44 -0.47
CA GLY A 72 -17.09 2.96 0.89
C GLY A 72 -17.91 2.09 1.82
N ASN A 73 -17.88 2.44 3.10
CA ASN A 73 -18.63 1.72 4.15
C ASN A 73 -20.03 2.28 4.37
N SER A 74 -20.34 3.48 3.86
CA SER A 74 -21.69 4.05 3.96
C SER A 74 -22.68 3.26 3.12
N THR A 75 -23.90 3.09 3.63
CA THR A 75 -25.01 2.44 2.93
C THR A 75 -25.47 3.23 1.70
N SER A 76 -25.26 4.54 1.69
CA SER A 76 -25.55 5.41 0.55
C SER A 76 -24.52 6.53 0.43
N SER A 77 -24.30 6.97 -0.80
CA SER A 77 -23.48 8.13 -1.12
C SER A 77 -24.02 8.78 -2.38
N LYS A 78 -24.48 10.04 -2.25
CA LYS A 78 -24.97 10.82 -3.40
C LYS A 78 -23.89 10.93 -4.47
N PHE A 79 -22.64 11.19 -4.07
CA PHE A 79 -21.51 11.27 -5.00
C PHE A 79 -21.26 9.96 -5.74
N LEU A 80 -21.19 8.82 -5.04
CA LEU A 80 -21.01 7.52 -5.71
C LEU A 80 -22.18 7.19 -6.64
N ASN A 81 -23.42 7.55 -6.28
CA ASN A 81 -24.56 7.38 -7.17
C ASN A 81 -24.41 8.21 -8.44
N THR A 82 -23.95 9.46 -8.35
CA THR A 82 -23.63 10.27 -9.53
C THR A 82 -22.54 9.64 -10.40
N CYS A 83 -21.47 9.11 -9.79
CA CYS A 83 -20.45 8.38 -10.54
C CYS A 83 -21.01 7.13 -11.23
N ARG A 84 -21.94 6.40 -10.59
CA ARG A 84 -22.64 5.25 -11.20
C ARG A 84 -23.54 5.69 -12.36
N ASP A 85 -24.22 6.81 -12.23
CA ASP A 85 -25.03 7.36 -13.32
C ASP A 85 -24.15 7.74 -14.53
N PHE A 86 -22.94 8.26 -14.29
CA PHE A 86 -21.96 8.48 -15.36
C PHE A 86 -21.48 7.17 -15.99
N VAL A 87 -21.16 6.15 -15.19
CA VAL A 87 -20.82 4.80 -15.70
C VAL A 87 -21.93 4.23 -16.57
N ALA A 88 -23.20 4.47 -16.20
CA ALA A 88 -24.38 4.07 -16.95
C ALA A 88 -24.76 5.03 -18.10
N ALA A 89 -23.89 6.00 -18.44
CA ALA A 89 -24.10 7.00 -19.49
C ALA A 89 -25.39 7.84 -19.35
N ARG A 90 -25.87 8.06 -18.11
CA ARG A 90 -27.08 8.86 -17.82
C ARG A 90 -26.79 10.35 -17.64
N ILE A 91 -25.54 10.72 -17.39
CA ILE A 91 -25.10 12.09 -17.23
C ILE A 91 -23.84 12.34 -18.07
N SER A 92 -23.60 13.60 -18.45
CA SER A 92 -22.39 14.02 -19.14
C SER A 92 -21.18 14.12 -18.20
N GLU A 93 -19.98 14.23 -18.78
CA GLU A 93 -18.75 14.48 -18.03
C GLU A 93 -18.80 15.83 -17.28
N ASP A 94 -19.34 16.88 -17.90
CA ASP A 94 -19.54 18.17 -17.23
C ASP A 94 -20.44 18.05 -15.99
N GLN A 95 -21.53 17.29 -16.09
CA GLN A 95 -22.43 17.04 -14.95
C GLN A 95 -21.72 16.24 -13.84
N LEU A 96 -20.86 15.29 -14.19
CA LEU A 96 -20.01 14.57 -13.23
C LEU A 96 -19.05 15.52 -12.53
N ILE A 97 -18.31 16.36 -13.27
CA ILE A 97 -17.34 17.32 -12.72
C ILE A 97 -18.03 18.29 -11.76
N GLN A 98 -19.14 18.93 -12.19
CA GLN A 98 -19.90 19.86 -11.34
C GLN A 98 -20.43 19.20 -10.06
N SER A 99 -20.88 17.95 -10.14
CA SER A 99 -21.33 17.20 -8.98
C SER A 99 -20.17 16.81 -8.06
N THR A 100 -19.01 16.51 -8.64
CA THR A 100 -17.77 16.20 -7.89
C THR A 100 -17.32 17.40 -7.07
N VAL A 101 -17.31 18.60 -7.63
CA VAL A 101 -17.00 19.84 -6.90
C VAL A 101 -17.92 20.01 -5.68
N LYS A 102 -19.22 19.74 -5.86
CA LYS A 102 -20.23 19.90 -4.81
C LYS A 102 -20.17 18.82 -3.72
N LEU A 103 -19.88 17.57 -4.09
CA LEU A 103 -20.11 16.40 -3.23
C LEU A 103 -18.86 15.56 -2.95
N GLY A 104 -17.89 15.53 -3.85
CA GLY A 104 -16.71 14.66 -3.77
C GLY A 104 -15.72 15.07 -2.68
N PHE A 105 -15.62 16.38 -2.41
CA PHE A 105 -14.59 16.94 -1.54
C PHE A 105 -15.04 17.23 -0.10
N VAL A 106 -16.30 16.95 0.23
CA VAL A 106 -16.95 17.34 1.51
C VAL A 106 -16.12 16.95 2.74
N ASN A 107 -15.49 15.77 2.74
CA ASN A 107 -14.73 15.27 3.88
C ASN A 107 -13.24 15.04 3.57
N VAL A 108 -12.88 14.73 2.32
CA VAL A 108 -11.53 14.25 2.01
C VAL A 108 -10.48 15.36 2.19
N VAL A 109 -10.80 16.61 1.89
CA VAL A 109 -9.87 17.74 2.04
C VAL A 109 -9.51 17.98 3.51
N ASP A 110 -10.45 17.80 4.42
CA ASP A 110 -10.19 17.95 5.86
C ASP A 110 -9.51 16.70 6.45
N ALA A 111 -9.82 15.51 5.91
CA ALA A 111 -9.40 14.23 6.49
C ALA A 111 -8.11 13.64 5.90
N PHE A 112 -7.70 14.02 4.69
CA PHE A 112 -6.63 13.35 3.96
C PHE A 112 -5.30 13.35 4.72
N GLN A 113 -4.96 14.48 5.34
CA GLN A 113 -3.69 14.66 6.03
C GLN A 113 -3.72 14.13 7.48
N ASN A 114 -4.83 13.52 7.91
CA ASN A 114 -4.99 12.98 9.26
C ASN A 114 -4.66 11.48 9.31
N VAL A 115 -3.73 11.12 10.18
CA VAL A 115 -3.29 9.73 10.43
C VAL A 115 -3.43 9.45 11.92
N ASN A 116 -4.17 8.41 12.29
CA ASN A 116 -4.40 8.01 13.69
C ASN A 116 -4.87 9.14 14.62
N GLY A 117 -5.71 10.05 14.10
CA GLY A 117 -6.33 11.13 14.87
C GLY A 117 -5.57 12.45 14.87
N ASP A 118 -4.35 12.48 14.35
CA ASP A 118 -3.51 13.69 14.29
C ASP A 118 -3.16 14.04 12.84
N ILE A 119 -2.92 15.32 12.56
CA ILE A 119 -2.38 15.76 11.27
C ILE A 119 -0.91 15.34 11.15
N ILE A 120 -0.47 15.02 9.92
CA ILE A 120 0.95 14.76 9.65
C ILE A 120 1.83 15.98 10.00
N LYS A 121 3.12 15.72 10.26
CA LYS A 121 4.08 16.73 10.74
C LYS A 121 4.28 17.86 9.74
N ASP A 122 4.41 17.52 8.45
CA ASP A 122 4.71 18.45 7.37
C ASP A 122 3.55 18.41 6.34
N PRO A 123 2.45 19.16 6.56
CA PRO A 123 1.31 19.16 5.67
C PRO A 123 1.69 19.49 4.22
N PHE A 124 1.06 18.79 3.28
CA PHE A 124 1.23 18.93 1.83
C PHE A 124 0.38 20.05 1.22
N TYR A 125 -0.68 20.46 1.92
CA TYR A 125 -1.50 21.60 1.53
C TYR A 125 -2.21 22.23 2.72
N GLN A 126 -2.68 23.46 2.53
CA GLN A 126 -3.59 24.15 3.43
C GLN A 126 -4.93 24.37 2.72
N LYS A 127 -6.03 24.16 3.43
CA LYS A 127 -7.37 24.43 2.93
C LYS A 127 -7.62 25.94 2.93
N SER A 128 -7.97 26.51 1.78
CA SER A 128 -8.30 27.93 1.64
C SER A 128 -9.71 28.07 1.05
N TYR A 129 -10.71 28.00 1.93
CA TYR A 129 -12.12 28.16 1.56
C TYR A 129 -12.60 29.51 2.10
N GLY A 130 -12.71 30.51 1.22
CA GLY A 130 -13.05 31.88 1.57
C GLY A 130 -13.50 32.67 0.33
N ASP A 131 -14.31 33.71 0.53
CA ASP A 131 -14.73 34.66 -0.52
C ASP A 131 -15.27 34.02 -1.81
N GLY A 132 -16.05 32.94 -1.67
CA GLY A 132 -16.63 32.21 -2.80
C GLY A 132 -15.65 31.32 -3.56
N LYS A 133 -14.36 31.28 -3.16
CA LYS A 133 -13.34 30.40 -3.70
C LYS A 133 -13.13 29.20 -2.78
N LYS A 134 -13.05 28.01 -3.38
CA LYS A 134 -12.71 26.78 -2.67
C LYS A 134 -11.48 26.17 -3.33
N GLU A 135 -10.34 26.33 -2.70
CA GLU A 135 -9.07 25.80 -3.18
C GLU A 135 -8.24 25.20 -2.05
N ILE A 136 -7.20 24.46 -2.44
CA ILE A 136 -6.11 24.07 -1.56
C ILE A 136 -4.85 24.79 -2.00
N ILE A 137 -4.10 25.34 -1.05
CA ILE A 137 -2.81 25.97 -1.27
C ILE A 137 -1.74 24.90 -1.03
N LEU A 138 -0.99 24.54 -2.05
CA LEU A 138 0.09 23.55 -1.95
C LEU A 138 1.26 24.12 -1.17
N THR A 139 1.85 23.31 -0.29
CA THR A 139 3.03 23.72 0.51
C THR A 139 4.33 23.29 -0.17
N ASP A 140 5.46 23.84 0.28
CA ASP A 140 6.78 23.37 -0.14
C ASP A 140 6.98 21.87 0.08
N SER A 141 6.32 21.28 1.08
CA SER A 141 6.43 19.85 1.40
C SER A 141 5.98 18.96 0.23
N ILE A 142 4.92 19.31 -0.51
CA ILE A 142 4.49 18.47 -1.63
C ILE A 142 5.41 18.63 -2.85
N PHE A 143 5.98 19.82 -3.04
CA PHE A 143 6.96 20.05 -4.11
C PHE A 143 8.29 19.34 -3.81
N LYS A 144 8.76 19.38 -2.55
CA LYS A 144 9.91 18.58 -2.10
C LYS A 144 9.65 17.08 -2.24
N LEU A 145 8.43 16.62 -1.95
CA LEU A 145 8.06 15.22 -2.17
C LEU A 145 8.18 14.84 -3.66
N LYS A 146 7.70 15.71 -4.57
CA LYS A 146 7.80 15.51 -6.02
C LYS A 146 9.24 15.35 -6.51
N GLU A 147 10.19 16.03 -5.88
CA GLU A 147 11.61 15.98 -6.21
C GLU A 147 12.33 14.74 -5.65
N THR A 148 11.67 13.96 -4.78
CA THR A 148 12.27 12.74 -4.24
C THR A 148 12.34 11.62 -5.28
N LEU A 149 13.36 10.76 -5.14
CA LEU A 149 13.55 9.61 -6.02
C LEU A 149 12.35 8.65 -5.98
N GLN A 150 11.70 8.51 -4.82
CA GLN A 150 10.59 7.57 -4.62
C GLN A 150 9.25 8.10 -5.13
N PHE A 151 9.15 9.37 -5.56
CA PHE A 151 7.91 9.94 -6.06
C PHE A 151 7.28 9.10 -7.19
N ILE A 152 8.13 8.54 -8.05
CA ILE A 152 7.71 7.69 -9.19
C ILE A 152 6.91 6.43 -8.77
N ASN A 153 7.16 5.92 -7.56
CA ASN A 153 6.49 4.72 -7.04
C ASN A 153 5.11 5.04 -6.41
N LEU A 154 4.86 6.30 -6.02
CA LEU A 154 3.73 6.64 -5.14
C LEU A 154 2.37 6.38 -5.78
N GLU A 155 2.23 6.63 -7.08
CA GLU A 155 0.96 6.39 -7.78
C GLU A 155 0.59 4.89 -7.76
N GLN A 156 1.55 4.01 -8.02
CA GLN A 156 1.35 2.56 -8.00
C GLN A 156 1.07 2.05 -6.58
N GLU A 157 1.76 2.58 -5.58
CA GLU A 157 1.50 2.29 -4.17
C GLU A 157 0.06 2.68 -3.77
N VAL A 158 -0.43 3.84 -4.23
CA VAL A 158 -1.80 4.31 -3.98
C VAL A 158 -2.81 3.37 -4.63
N ASP A 159 -2.62 3.00 -5.89
CA ASP A 159 -3.54 2.13 -6.64
C ASP A 159 -3.61 0.72 -6.03
N ALA A 160 -2.45 0.12 -5.72
CA ALA A 160 -2.38 -1.18 -5.08
C ALA A 160 -3.07 -1.18 -3.71
N ARG A 161 -2.89 -0.11 -2.94
CA ARG A 161 -3.58 0.05 -1.67
C ARG A 161 -5.09 0.18 -1.86
N TRP A 162 -5.54 0.94 -2.84
CA TRP A 162 -6.96 1.05 -3.18
C TRP A 162 -7.53 -0.33 -3.52
N ASN A 163 -6.91 -1.07 -4.43
CA ASN A 163 -7.34 -2.42 -4.84
C ASN A 163 -7.50 -3.37 -3.63
N LEU A 164 -6.57 -3.33 -2.67
CA LEU A 164 -6.68 -4.12 -1.42
C LEU A 164 -7.89 -3.70 -0.57
N VAL A 165 -8.11 -2.40 -0.40
CA VAL A 165 -9.22 -1.87 0.41
C VAL A 165 -10.57 -2.23 -0.21
N GLU A 166 -10.74 -1.96 -1.51
CA GLU A 166 -12.03 -2.18 -2.18
C GLU A 166 -12.33 -3.67 -2.32
N THR A 167 -11.33 -4.52 -2.60
CA THR A 167 -11.54 -5.97 -2.69
C THR A 167 -12.10 -6.50 -1.36
N ALA A 168 -11.50 -6.10 -0.23
CA ALA A 168 -11.98 -6.52 1.08
C ALA A 168 -13.43 -6.10 1.35
N TRP A 169 -13.85 -4.91 0.89
CA TRP A 169 -15.22 -4.45 1.07
C TRP A 169 -16.25 -5.20 0.21
N ASN A 170 -15.87 -5.53 -1.03
CA ASN A 170 -16.76 -6.14 -2.01
C ASN A 170 -16.96 -7.64 -1.79
N LEU A 171 -16.01 -8.31 -1.14
CA LEU A 171 -16.09 -9.73 -0.89
C LEU A 171 -17.22 -10.14 0.07
N GLN A 172 -17.75 -9.21 0.89
CA GLN A 172 -18.78 -9.48 1.92
C GLN A 172 -18.47 -10.68 2.83
N ILE A 173 -17.22 -11.14 2.83
CA ILE A 173 -16.71 -12.24 3.65
C ILE A 173 -16.31 -11.66 5.01
N ASN A 174 -16.48 -12.46 6.07
CA ASN A 174 -15.93 -12.13 7.38
C ASN A 174 -14.42 -11.85 7.22
N PRO A 175 -13.93 -10.64 7.58
CA PRO A 175 -12.52 -10.30 7.43
C PRO A 175 -11.56 -11.34 8.01
N ASN A 176 -11.95 -12.01 9.10
CA ASN A 176 -11.15 -13.07 9.74
C ASN A 176 -10.98 -14.33 8.89
N LEU A 177 -11.80 -14.52 7.85
CA LEU A 177 -11.75 -15.66 6.93
C LEU A 177 -11.08 -15.29 5.59
N LEU A 178 -10.71 -14.03 5.41
CA LEU A 178 -10.10 -13.55 4.20
C LEU A 178 -8.61 -13.90 4.21
N GLU A 179 -8.19 -14.73 3.25
CA GLU A 179 -6.79 -15.07 3.04
C GLU A 179 -6.30 -14.52 1.69
N VAL A 180 -5.35 -13.59 1.74
CA VAL A 180 -4.64 -13.11 0.55
C VAL A 180 -3.56 -14.11 0.18
N LYS A 181 -3.68 -14.67 -1.01
CA LYS A 181 -2.77 -15.65 -1.58
C LYS A 181 -1.85 -15.00 -2.62
N HIS A 182 -0.74 -15.68 -2.90
CA HIS A 182 0.26 -15.25 -3.85
C HIS A 182 0.36 -16.23 -5.02
N ASP A 183 0.25 -15.70 -6.24
CA ASP A 183 0.57 -16.42 -7.47
C ASP A 183 2.01 -16.16 -7.85
N SER A 184 2.88 -17.17 -7.65
CA SER A 184 4.31 -17.06 -7.95
C SER A 184 4.64 -16.97 -9.45
N LEU A 185 3.74 -17.38 -10.33
CA LEU A 185 3.95 -17.28 -11.78
C LEU A 185 3.65 -15.87 -12.27
N LYS A 186 2.53 -15.30 -11.80
CA LYS A 186 2.10 -13.94 -12.20
C LYS A 186 2.69 -12.83 -11.33
N GLN A 187 3.25 -13.17 -10.16
CA GLN A 187 3.69 -12.22 -9.14
C GLN A 187 2.54 -11.29 -8.69
N GLU A 188 1.36 -11.89 -8.52
CA GLU A 188 0.11 -11.22 -8.16
C GLU A 188 -0.42 -11.71 -6.81
N LEU A 189 -1.07 -10.80 -6.09
CA LEU A 189 -1.90 -11.13 -4.95
C LEU A 189 -3.34 -11.37 -5.40
N PHE A 190 -3.96 -12.41 -4.85
CA PHE A 190 -5.34 -12.78 -5.17
C PHE A 190 -6.06 -13.34 -3.94
N ILE A 191 -7.38 -13.39 -4.00
CA ILE A 191 -8.22 -14.11 -3.03
C ILE A 191 -9.05 -15.15 -3.78
N ASP A 192 -9.27 -16.29 -3.14
CA ASP A 192 -10.27 -17.26 -3.59
C ASP A 192 -11.58 -17.01 -2.84
N SER A 193 -12.65 -16.74 -3.58
CA SER A 193 -14.00 -16.52 -3.04
C SER A 193 -15.01 -17.31 -3.85
N PHE A 194 -15.81 -18.16 -3.20
CA PHE A 194 -16.84 -18.99 -3.84
C PHE A 194 -16.34 -19.73 -5.10
N MET A 195 -15.18 -20.39 -4.99
CA MET A 195 -14.50 -21.10 -6.10
C MET A 195 -14.07 -20.22 -7.29
N ARG A 196 -14.02 -18.90 -7.10
CA ARG A 196 -13.53 -17.94 -8.09
C ARG A 196 -12.29 -17.23 -7.55
N ARG A 197 -11.25 -17.17 -8.39
CA ARG A 197 -10.07 -16.33 -8.16
C ARG A 197 -10.39 -14.88 -8.49
N ILE A 198 -10.06 -13.98 -7.55
CA ILE A 198 -10.13 -12.53 -7.72
C ILE A 198 -8.72 -11.98 -7.56
N ASN A 199 -8.13 -11.55 -8.67
CA ASN A 199 -6.85 -10.85 -8.67
C ASN A 199 -7.03 -9.45 -8.04
N ILE A 200 -6.05 -9.04 -7.23
CA ILE A 200 -6.08 -7.76 -6.51
C ILE A 200 -5.10 -6.79 -7.14
N THR A 201 -3.80 -7.09 -7.04
CA THR A 201 -2.71 -6.21 -7.47
C THR A 201 -1.40 -7.01 -7.53
N SER A 202 -0.35 -6.44 -8.10
CA SER A 202 0.96 -7.08 -8.10
C SER A 202 1.56 -7.10 -6.68
N VAL A 203 2.41 -8.09 -6.40
CA VAL A 203 3.11 -8.19 -5.12
C VAL A 203 4.02 -6.98 -4.90
N ARG A 204 4.70 -6.51 -5.96
CA ARG A 204 5.58 -5.34 -5.90
C ARG A 204 4.83 -4.11 -5.41
N ASP A 205 3.72 -3.79 -6.06
CA ASP A 205 2.98 -2.56 -5.77
C ASP A 205 2.37 -2.60 -4.36
N ALA A 206 1.86 -3.77 -3.93
CA ALA A 206 1.29 -3.96 -2.60
C ALA A 206 2.31 -3.86 -1.47
N LEU A 207 3.54 -4.31 -1.70
CA LEU A 207 4.57 -4.41 -0.65
C LEU A 207 5.41 -3.13 -0.54
N ASN A 208 5.58 -2.36 -1.62
CA ASN A 208 6.57 -1.29 -1.71
C ASN A 208 6.36 -0.17 -0.69
N GLY A 209 5.11 0.27 -0.48
CA GLY A 209 4.80 1.30 0.50
C GLY A 209 5.22 0.91 1.93
N TYR A 210 5.07 -0.35 2.30
CA TYR A 210 5.47 -0.87 3.61
C TYR A 210 7.00 -1.05 3.72
N GLN A 211 7.68 -1.20 2.59
CA GLN A 211 9.13 -1.23 2.50
C GLN A 211 9.79 0.11 2.19
N LYS A 212 8.98 1.17 2.10
CA LYS A 212 9.43 2.55 1.85
C LYS A 212 10.27 2.69 0.57
N GLY A 213 10.01 1.85 -0.44
CA GLY A 213 10.78 1.90 -1.69
C GLY A 213 12.25 1.48 -1.55
N LYS A 214 12.57 0.74 -0.49
CA LYS A 214 13.93 0.25 -0.22
C LYS A 214 14.00 -1.27 -0.31
N CYS A 215 15.11 -1.75 -0.87
CA CYS A 215 15.49 -3.16 -0.85
C CYS A 215 15.49 -3.68 0.60
N PHE A 216 14.85 -4.82 0.81
CA PHE A 216 14.68 -5.42 2.14
C PHE A 216 16.01 -5.79 2.81
N TYR A 217 17.06 -6.08 2.04
CA TYR A 217 18.35 -6.50 2.61
C TYR A 217 19.37 -5.36 2.62
N SER A 218 19.55 -4.67 1.49
CA SER A 218 20.61 -3.67 1.33
C SER A 218 20.18 -2.24 1.64
N TYR A 219 18.88 -1.99 1.81
CA TYR A 219 18.30 -0.66 2.00
C TYR A 219 18.57 0.35 0.85
N ARG A 220 19.02 -0.15 -0.31
CA ARG A 220 19.14 0.66 -1.54
C ARG A 220 17.77 0.93 -2.12
N ASP A 221 17.64 2.04 -2.85
CA ASP A 221 16.42 2.37 -3.58
C ASP A 221 16.04 1.29 -4.58
N ILE A 222 14.75 0.99 -4.63
CA ILE A 222 14.13 0.10 -5.59
C ILE A 222 12.92 0.76 -6.23
N PHE A 223 12.52 0.24 -7.39
CA PHE A 223 11.38 0.75 -8.14
C PHE A 223 10.37 -0.37 -8.42
N VAL A 224 9.10 0.01 -8.54
CA VAL A 224 8.01 -0.91 -8.91
C VAL A 224 7.49 -0.66 -10.32
N ASN A 225 7.76 0.53 -10.88
CA ASN A 225 7.32 0.89 -12.21
C ASN A 225 7.96 0.01 -13.28
N LYS A 226 7.11 -0.52 -14.17
CA LYS A 226 7.57 -1.30 -15.33
C LYS A 226 8.47 -0.43 -16.21
N GLY A 227 9.67 -0.92 -16.52
CA GLY A 227 10.65 -0.23 -17.35
C GLY A 227 11.73 0.55 -16.59
N SER A 228 11.68 0.60 -15.26
CA SER A 228 12.81 1.12 -14.48
C SER A 228 14.00 0.15 -14.49
N ASP A 229 15.22 0.67 -14.68
CA ASP A 229 16.45 -0.12 -14.76
C ASP A 229 16.73 -0.96 -13.50
N ASN A 230 16.21 -0.53 -12.34
CA ASN A 230 16.31 -1.22 -11.06
C ASN A 230 14.94 -1.62 -10.51
N ILE A 231 14.07 -2.16 -11.37
CA ILE A 231 12.81 -2.77 -10.92
C ILE A 231 13.12 -3.88 -9.89
N CYS A 232 12.45 -3.85 -8.74
CA CYS A 232 12.67 -4.84 -7.70
C CYS A 232 12.24 -6.24 -8.12
N GLU A 233 12.69 -7.24 -7.37
CA GLU A 233 12.18 -8.60 -7.41
C GLU A 233 11.51 -8.97 -6.11
N VAL A 234 10.56 -9.89 -6.19
CA VAL A 234 9.94 -10.51 -5.03
C VAL A 234 10.80 -11.69 -4.62
N ASP A 235 11.33 -11.61 -3.41
CA ASP A 235 12.09 -12.69 -2.78
C ASP A 235 11.25 -13.36 -1.70
N HIS A 236 11.53 -14.64 -1.44
CA HIS A 236 11.07 -15.32 -0.25
C HIS A 236 12.17 -15.23 0.81
N PHE A 237 11.89 -14.51 1.91
CA PHE A 237 12.86 -14.31 2.98
C PHE A 237 13.43 -15.65 3.46
N LEU A 238 12.56 -16.57 3.86
CA LEU A 238 12.89 -17.98 3.99
C LEU A 238 12.78 -18.65 2.61
N PRO A 239 13.84 -19.32 2.13
CA PRO A 239 13.92 -19.82 0.77
C PRO A 239 12.92 -20.96 0.52
N HIS A 240 12.36 -20.98 -0.69
CA HIS A 240 11.43 -22.03 -1.14
C HIS A 240 12.06 -23.42 -1.18
N LEU A 241 13.40 -23.52 -1.24
CA LEU A 241 14.12 -24.80 -1.16
C LEU A 241 13.69 -25.64 0.07
N ASN A 242 13.35 -24.98 1.17
CA ASN A 242 12.92 -25.62 2.42
C ASN A 242 11.41 -25.87 2.48
N LYS A 243 10.66 -25.64 1.39
CA LYS A 243 9.19 -25.67 1.38
C LYS A 243 8.60 -26.97 1.92
N ARG A 244 9.23 -28.13 1.63
CA ARG A 244 8.74 -29.43 2.14
C ARG A 244 8.79 -29.49 3.67
N ALA A 245 9.86 -29.00 4.28
CA ALA A 245 10.00 -28.95 5.74
C ALA A 245 8.93 -28.03 6.35
N HIS A 246 8.74 -26.83 5.80
CA HIS A 246 7.70 -25.91 6.28
C HIS A 246 6.28 -26.47 6.11
N THR A 247 6.01 -27.16 4.99
CA THR A 247 4.70 -27.78 4.72
C THR A 247 4.40 -28.92 5.71
N ALA A 248 5.42 -29.64 6.19
CA ALA A 248 5.25 -30.67 7.21
C ALA A 248 4.77 -30.09 8.57
N GLU A 249 5.03 -28.80 8.81
CA GLU A 249 4.53 -28.02 9.96
C GLU A 249 3.24 -27.25 9.63
N GLU A 250 2.57 -27.60 8.53
CA GLU A 250 1.36 -26.93 8.01
C GLU A 250 1.57 -25.44 7.68
N VAL A 251 2.82 -25.02 7.42
CA VAL A 251 3.15 -23.61 7.12
C VAL A 251 3.28 -23.36 5.63
N ASN A 252 2.49 -22.39 5.14
CA ASN A 252 2.61 -21.87 3.79
C ASN A 252 3.76 -20.84 3.66
N ILE A 253 4.92 -21.30 3.18
CA ILE A 253 6.11 -20.44 2.97
C ILE A 253 5.93 -19.40 1.86
N ASN A 254 4.94 -19.59 0.98
CA ASN A 254 4.58 -18.63 -0.08
C ASN A 254 3.64 -17.51 0.44
N GLY A 255 3.31 -17.52 1.74
CA GLY A 255 2.47 -16.51 2.36
C GLY A 255 3.13 -15.12 2.34
N VAL A 256 2.30 -14.08 2.29
CA VAL A 256 2.76 -12.67 2.22
C VAL A 256 3.69 -12.29 3.37
N TRP A 257 3.56 -12.96 4.54
CA TRP A 257 4.44 -12.79 5.69
C TRP A 257 5.92 -13.06 5.39
N ASN A 258 6.22 -13.86 4.37
CA ASN A 258 7.56 -14.27 3.97
C ASN A 258 8.04 -13.63 2.66
N LEU A 259 7.18 -12.91 1.93
CA LEU A 259 7.55 -12.25 0.67
C LEU A 259 8.16 -10.88 0.96
N VAL A 260 9.28 -10.51 0.32
CA VAL A 260 9.91 -9.20 0.47
C VAL A 260 10.37 -8.66 -0.88
N LEU A 261 10.51 -7.34 -1.02
CA LEU A 261 11.07 -6.72 -2.22
C LEU A 261 12.57 -6.52 -2.08
N ALA A 262 13.33 -7.01 -3.05
CA ALA A 262 14.77 -6.91 -3.07
C ALA A 262 15.27 -6.33 -4.41
N ASP A 263 16.44 -5.70 -4.37
CA ASP A 263 17.20 -5.37 -5.57
C ASP A 263 17.60 -6.67 -6.30
N PRO A 264 17.49 -6.75 -7.64
CA PRO A 264 17.73 -7.99 -8.38
C PRO A 264 19.10 -8.61 -8.15
N LYS A 265 20.15 -7.78 -8.03
CA LYS A 265 21.52 -8.28 -7.79
C LYS A 265 21.66 -8.85 -6.40
N ILE A 266 21.02 -8.22 -5.42
CA ILE A 266 21.01 -8.68 -4.01
C ILE A 266 20.17 -9.95 -3.88
N ASN A 267 19.02 -10.02 -4.55
CA ASN A 267 18.19 -11.21 -4.59
C ASN A 267 18.93 -12.40 -5.22
N SER A 268 19.56 -12.17 -6.37
CA SER A 268 20.40 -13.18 -7.05
C SER A 268 21.59 -13.60 -6.20
N ASP A 269 22.24 -12.68 -5.47
CA ASP A 269 23.30 -13.04 -4.53
C ASP A 269 22.71 -13.93 -3.42
N LYS A 270 21.66 -13.50 -2.71
CA LYS A 270 21.02 -14.33 -1.66
C LYS A 270 20.70 -15.73 -2.15
N SER A 271 20.09 -15.85 -3.34
CA SER A 271 19.67 -17.11 -3.94
C SER A 271 18.80 -17.91 -2.95
N THR A 272 19.15 -19.18 -2.69
CA THR A 272 18.43 -20.07 -1.76
C THR A 272 18.95 -20.02 -0.33
N ARG A 273 19.83 -19.08 0.02
CA ARG A 273 20.43 -18.99 1.37
C ARG A 273 19.50 -18.31 2.36
N VAL A 274 19.60 -18.72 3.63
CA VAL A 274 18.83 -18.11 4.72
C VAL A 274 19.50 -16.79 5.12
N PRO A 275 18.78 -15.64 5.14
CA PRO A 275 19.35 -14.38 5.57
C PRO A 275 19.81 -14.40 7.02
N HIS A 276 20.83 -13.61 7.35
CA HIS A 276 21.32 -13.46 8.71
C HIS A 276 20.19 -13.06 9.68
N ARG A 277 20.23 -13.60 10.91
CA ARG A 277 19.16 -13.47 11.93
C ARG A 277 18.62 -12.05 12.11
N ARG A 278 19.45 -11.01 12.02
CA ARG A 278 19.01 -9.61 12.16
C ARG A 278 17.91 -9.18 11.18
N TYR A 279 17.84 -9.78 9.99
CA TYR A 279 16.78 -9.52 9.02
C TYR A 279 15.44 -10.16 9.42
N LEU A 280 15.43 -11.12 10.35
CA LEU A 280 14.20 -11.67 10.92
C LEU A 280 13.45 -10.61 11.73
N GLU A 281 14.15 -9.78 12.49
CA GLU A 281 13.53 -8.67 13.23
C GLU A 281 12.95 -7.64 12.27
N ARG A 282 13.67 -7.35 11.17
CA ARG A 282 13.17 -6.48 10.10
C ARG A 282 11.91 -7.06 9.44
N LEU A 283 11.86 -8.38 9.23
CA LEU A 283 10.69 -9.07 8.68
C LEU A 283 9.50 -8.95 9.63
N TYR A 284 9.75 -9.15 10.94
CA TYR A 284 8.78 -8.97 11.99
C TYR A 284 8.20 -7.54 11.99
N ASN A 285 9.05 -6.51 12.05
CA ASN A 285 8.60 -5.10 12.04
C ASN A 285 7.75 -4.78 10.79
N ARG A 286 8.20 -5.24 9.62
CA ARG A 286 7.46 -5.11 8.37
C ARG A 286 6.09 -5.79 8.43
N ASN A 287 6.02 -7.01 8.97
CA ASN A 287 4.76 -7.73 9.14
C ASN A 287 3.82 -7.02 10.13
N GLU A 288 4.35 -6.39 11.18
CA GLU A 288 3.56 -5.57 12.08
C GLU A 288 2.96 -4.34 11.37
N PHE A 289 3.68 -3.72 10.43
CA PHE A 289 3.12 -2.62 9.63
C PHE A 289 1.92 -3.05 8.78
N TYR A 290 1.91 -4.28 8.25
CA TYR A 290 0.71 -4.81 7.57
C TYR A 290 -0.48 -4.85 8.50
N ILE A 291 -0.26 -5.35 9.72
CA ILE A 291 -1.31 -5.53 10.73
C ILE A 291 -1.86 -4.17 11.19
N GLU A 292 -0.96 -3.24 11.54
CA GLU A 292 -1.31 -1.90 11.99
C GLU A 292 -2.07 -1.11 10.92
N SER A 293 -1.87 -1.44 9.65
CA SER A 293 -2.60 -0.81 8.56
C SER A 293 -4.07 -1.22 8.46
N LYS A 294 -4.56 -2.25 9.17
CA LYS A 294 -5.99 -2.67 9.28
C LYS A 294 -6.69 -3.01 7.95
N HIS A 295 -6.12 -3.91 7.17
CA HIS A 295 -6.58 -4.28 5.83
C HIS A 295 -6.37 -5.77 5.55
N PRO A 296 -6.83 -6.35 4.42
CA PRO A 296 -6.85 -7.82 4.23
C PRO A 296 -5.51 -8.53 4.46
N LEU A 297 -4.37 -7.84 4.24
CA LEU A 297 -3.06 -8.36 4.60
C LEU A 297 -2.93 -8.59 6.12
N ALA A 298 -3.45 -7.69 6.97
CA ALA A 298 -3.43 -7.83 8.42
C ALA A 298 -4.04 -9.18 8.87
N GLU A 299 -5.25 -9.48 8.41
CA GLU A 299 -5.97 -10.71 8.76
C GLU A 299 -5.22 -11.95 8.25
N THR A 300 -4.69 -11.89 7.02
CA THR A 300 -3.88 -12.96 6.44
C THR A 300 -2.65 -13.25 7.31
N ILE A 301 -1.89 -12.21 7.69
CA ILE A 301 -0.70 -12.35 8.53
C ILE A 301 -1.08 -12.86 9.92
N ILE A 302 -2.14 -12.33 10.55
CA ILE A 302 -2.61 -12.77 11.87
C ILE A 302 -3.00 -14.25 11.85
N ASN A 303 -3.74 -14.68 10.83
CA ASN A 303 -4.18 -16.06 10.69
C ASN A 303 -3.02 -17.03 10.47
N GLN A 304 -2.04 -16.63 9.66
CA GLN A 304 -0.89 -17.48 9.32
C GLN A 304 0.19 -17.51 10.41
N THR A 305 0.36 -16.42 11.17
CA THR A 305 1.53 -16.25 12.07
C THR A 305 1.16 -16.12 13.54
N GLY A 306 -0.09 -15.79 13.89
CA GLY A 306 -0.58 -15.75 15.26
C GLY A 306 -1.29 -14.46 15.67
N LYS A 307 -2.23 -14.61 16.62
CA LYS A 307 -3.11 -13.52 17.12
C LYS A 307 -2.39 -12.43 17.93
N THR A 308 -1.29 -12.77 18.59
CA THR A 308 -0.54 -11.84 19.45
C THR A 308 0.85 -11.58 18.88
N LYS A 309 1.43 -10.40 19.16
CA LYS A 309 2.81 -10.06 18.79
C LYS A 309 3.80 -11.15 19.19
N GLU A 310 3.65 -11.67 20.40
CA GLU A 310 4.49 -12.76 20.92
C GLU A 310 4.37 -14.06 20.10
N LYS A 311 3.13 -14.50 19.79
CA LYS A 311 2.92 -15.69 18.96
C LYS A 311 3.54 -15.53 17.58
N ARG A 312 3.46 -14.33 16.99
CA ARG A 312 4.07 -14.04 15.68
C ARG A 312 5.60 -14.08 15.73
N ARG A 313 6.22 -13.56 16.79
CA ARG A 313 7.67 -13.68 17.00
C ARG A 313 8.10 -15.14 17.14
N ILE A 314 7.40 -15.90 17.99
CA ILE A 314 7.68 -17.33 18.18
C ILE A 314 7.52 -18.10 16.85
N PHE A 315 6.46 -17.83 16.10
CA PHE A 315 6.23 -18.42 14.79
C PHE A 315 7.39 -18.13 13.84
N LEU A 316 7.75 -16.85 13.65
CA LEU A 316 8.84 -16.45 12.76
C LEU A 316 10.17 -17.08 13.19
N GLN A 317 10.43 -17.15 14.50
CA GLN A 317 11.63 -17.77 15.05
C GLN A 317 11.69 -19.28 14.77
N ALA A 318 10.57 -19.99 14.96
CA ALA A 318 10.49 -21.42 14.70
C ALA A 318 10.74 -21.73 13.21
N GLN A 319 10.09 -20.98 12.32
CA GLN A 319 10.28 -21.16 10.87
C GLN A 319 11.70 -20.79 10.43
N TYR A 320 12.30 -19.75 11.01
CA TYR A 320 13.68 -19.39 10.77
C TYR A 320 14.66 -20.49 11.20
N ASN A 321 14.47 -21.07 12.39
CA ASN A 321 15.30 -22.17 12.89
C ASN A 321 15.18 -23.41 12.01
N LEU A 322 13.96 -23.73 11.55
CA LEU A 322 13.72 -24.83 10.62
C LEU A 322 14.42 -24.60 9.27
N ALA A 323 14.43 -23.35 8.78
CA ALA A 323 15.15 -23.03 7.56
C ALA A 323 16.68 -23.16 7.73
N LEU A 324 17.21 -22.76 8.90
CA LEU A 324 18.62 -22.92 9.22
C LEU A 324 19.04 -24.37 9.37
N SER A 325 18.24 -25.23 10.01
CA SER A 325 18.57 -26.64 10.15
C SER A 325 18.64 -27.38 8.81
N ASN A 326 18.04 -26.80 7.76
CA ASN A 326 18.04 -27.31 6.40
C ASN A 326 18.96 -26.51 5.46
N SER A 327 19.78 -25.59 5.99
CA SER A 327 20.71 -24.75 5.22
C SER A 327 22.13 -24.88 5.77
N ILE A 328 23.13 -24.83 4.88
CA ILE A 328 24.55 -24.99 5.28
C ILE A 328 25.12 -23.68 5.83
N HIS A 329 24.66 -22.52 5.31
CA HIS A 329 25.18 -21.21 5.68
C HIS A 329 24.10 -20.12 5.71
N GLU A 330 24.26 -19.16 6.63
CA GLU A 330 23.58 -17.87 6.58
C GLU A 330 24.18 -16.97 5.50
N TRP A 331 23.39 -16.01 5.02
CA TRP A 331 23.80 -15.03 4.03
C TRP A 331 23.54 -13.60 4.51
N GLN A 332 24.43 -12.70 4.10
CA GLN A 332 24.24 -11.25 4.25
C GLN A 332 24.72 -10.55 2.97
N PRO A 333 24.10 -9.41 2.59
CA PRO A 333 24.51 -8.66 1.43
C PRO A 333 25.89 -8.05 1.63
N ARG A 334 26.62 -7.90 0.53
CA ARG A 334 27.93 -7.20 0.53
C ARG A 334 27.82 -5.70 0.81
N ILE A 335 26.66 -5.12 0.52
CA ILE A 335 26.37 -3.69 0.70
C ILE A 335 25.04 -3.58 1.43
N GLU A 336 25.04 -2.81 2.50
CA GLU A 336 23.83 -2.42 3.22
C GLU A 336 23.97 -1.00 3.73
N LEU A 337 22.98 -0.17 3.39
CA LEU A 337 22.86 1.19 3.89
C LEU A 337 22.12 1.20 5.22
N LEU A 338 22.32 2.25 6.03
CA LEU A 338 21.59 2.43 7.28
C LEU A 338 20.08 2.53 7.02
N GLY A 339 19.33 1.60 7.60
CA GLY A 339 17.88 1.50 7.46
C GLY A 339 17.10 2.10 8.63
N ASN A 340 15.77 2.27 8.43
CA ASN A 340 14.86 2.84 9.42
C ASN A 340 13.59 2.00 9.67
N PHE A 341 13.73 0.67 9.59
CA PHE A 341 12.62 -0.28 9.81
C PHE A 341 12.31 -0.49 11.28
#